data_AF-A0A8T4SE02-F1
#
_entry.id   AF-A0A8T4SE02-F1
#
_cell.length_a   1.000
_cell.length_b   1.000
_cell.length_c   1.000
_cell.angle_alpha   90.00
_cell.angle_beta   90.00
_cell.angle_gamma   90.00
#
_symmetry.space_group_name_H-M   'P 1'
#
loop_
_entity.id
_entity.type
_entity.pdbx_description
1 polymer ?
#
loop_
_entity_poly.entity_id
_entity_poly.type
_entity_poly.pdbx_seq_one_letter_code
_entity_poly.pdbx_strand_id
1 'polypeptide(L)' 'MSEEIDRWIKFMKEHPKEWKKIHSQFINAQFDKSHMFIERLSKTESGRKKIIAAYKIRNVNGYPRILKR' A
#
# COMPACT_ATOMS: atom_id res chain seq x y z
N MET A 1 -12.41 3.89 25.11
CA MET A 1 -11.48 4.21 24.00
C MET A 1 -10.47 3.07 23.95
N SER A 2 -9.94 2.68 22.78
CA SER A 2 -8.96 1.58 22.74
C SER A 2 -7.60 2.09 23.26
N GLU A 3 -6.86 1.24 23.99
CA GLU A 3 -5.57 1.62 24.58
C GLU A 3 -4.55 2.10 23.54
N GLU A 4 -4.63 1.56 22.33
CA GLU A 4 -3.78 1.95 21.20
C GLU A 4 -4.04 3.38 20.75
N ILE A 5 -5.32 3.80 20.76
CA ILE A 5 -5.72 5.18 20.43
C ILE A 5 -5.14 6.13 21.49
N ASP A 6 -5.24 5.78 22.77
CA ASP A 6 -4.73 6.63 23.86
C ASP A 6 -3.20 6.76 23.80
N ARG A 7 -2.48 5.67 23.53
CA ARG A 7 -1.03 5.68 23.32
C ARG A 7 -0.64 6.52 22.10
N TRP A 8 -1.40 6.43 21.01
CA TRP A 8 -1.16 7.24 19.82
C TRP A 8 -1.39 8.73 20.06
N ILE A 9 -2.49 9.09 20.76
CA ILE A 9 -2.78 10.47 21.14
C ILE A 9 -1.66 11.02 22.03
N LYS A 10 -1.21 10.25 23.01
CA LYS A 10 -0.08 10.63 23.88
C LYS A 10 1.19 10.89 23.06
N PHE A 11 1.55 9.97 22.17
CA PHE A 11 2.71 10.12 21.28
C PHE A 11 2.63 11.39 20.41
N MET A 12 1.47 11.70 19.82
CA MET A 12 1.30 12.92 19.02
C MET A 12 1.46 14.20 19.85
N LYS A 13 1.00 14.18 21.11
CA LYS A 13 1.15 15.31 22.03
C LYS A 13 2.60 15.52 22.47
N GLU A 14 3.35 14.42 22.69
CA GLU A 14 4.76 14.45 23.08
C GLU A 14 5.69 14.81 21.89
N HIS A 15 5.28 14.53 20.66
CA HIS A 15 6.07 14.77 19.43
C HIS A 15 5.30 15.57 18.35
N PRO A 16 4.85 16.81 18.65
CA PRO A 16 3.90 17.53 17.80
C PRO A 16 4.41 17.87 16.39
N LYS A 17 5.72 17.91 16.18
CA LYS A 17 6.35 18.24 14.89
C LYS A 17 6.77 16.99 14.11
N GLU A 18 7.08 15.90 14.79
CA GLU A 18 7.68 14.70 14.22
C GLU A 18 6.67 13.60 13.90
N TRP A 19 5.56 13.52 14.65
CA TRP A 19 4.59 12.41 14.52
C TRP A 19 4.10 12.25 13.08
N LYS A 20 3.87 13.36 12.37
CA LYS A 20 3.42 13.36 10.96
C LYS A 20 4.45 12.69 10.05
N LYS A 21 5.74 12.96 10.26
CA LYS A 21 6.81 12.38 9.45
C LYS A 21 6.86 10.86 9.65
N ILE A 22 6.84 10.41 10.91
CA ILE A 22 6.88 8.99 11.26
C ILE A 22 5.65 8.26 10.72
N HIS A 23 4.47 8.83 10.92
CA HIS A 23 3.22 8.30 10.38
C HIS A 23 3.28 8.16 8.86
N SER A 24 3.66 9.24 8.15
CA SER A 24 3.75 9.21 6.68
C SER A 24 4.78 8.19 6.19
N GLN A 25 5.92 8.04 6.86
CA GLN A 25 6.91 7.00 6.54
C GLN A 25 6.31 5.60 6.69
N PHE A 26 5.58 5.34 7.78
CA PHE A 26 4.92 4.07 7.99
C PHE A 26 3.88 3.77 6.89
N ILE A 27 3.00 4.74 6.59
CA ILE A 27 1.96 4.59 5.56
C ILE A 27 2.59 4.38 4.18
N ASN A 28 3.61 5.16 3.82
CA ASN A 28 4.33 5.01 2.56
C ASN A 28 4.96 3.62 2.44
N ALA A 29 5.58 3.11 3.51
CA ALA A 29 6.14 1.76 3.51
C ALA A 29 5.09 0.66 3.27
N GLN A 30 3.83 0.86 3.69
CA GLN A 30 2.75 -0.08 3.36
C GLN A 30 2.41 -0.04 1.86
N PHE A 31 2.37 1.15 1.26
CA PHE A 31 2.17 1.29 -0.18
C PHE A 31 3.32 0.69 -0.98
N ASP A 32 4.57 0.92 -0.57
CA ASP A 32 5.75 0.33 -1.22
C ASP A 32 5.70 -1.20 -1.18
N LYS A 33 5.39 -1.79 -0.02
CA LYS A 33 5.21 -3.25 0.08
C LYS A 33 4.08 -3.76 -0.80
N SER A 34 2.95 -3.04 -0.86
CA SER A 34 1.83 -3.39 -1.72
C SER A 34 2.24 -3.36 -3.20
N HIS A 35 2.92 -2.30 -3.64
CA HIS A 35 3.43 -2.19 -5.01
C HIS A 35 4.40 -3.32 -5.34
N MET A 36 5.37 -3.60 -4.47
CA MET A 36 6.32 -4.70 -4.67
C MET A 36 5.61 -6.05 -4.76
N PHE A 37 4.56 -6.28 -3.96
CA PHE A 37 3.77 -7.51 -4.02
C PHE A 37 3.05 -7.64 -5.38
N ILE A 38 2.38 -6.57 -5.82
CA ILE A 38 1.68 -6.54 -7.12
C ILE A 38 2.67 -6.73 -8.27
N GLU A 39 3.83 -6.09 -8.22
CA GLU A 39 4.89 -6.24 -9.23
C GLU A 39 5.42 -7.67 -9.28
N ARG A 40 5.66 -8.31 -8.13
CA ARG A 40 6.07 -9.73 -8.10
C ARG A 40 4.98 -10.64 -8.66
N LEU A 41 3.73 -10.38 -8.31
CA LEU A 41 2.59 -11.16 -8.76
C LEU A 41 2.37 -11.02 -10.27
N SER A 42 2.58 -9.82 -10.83
CA SER A 42 2.42 -9.56 -12.27
C SER A 42 3.48 -10.23 -13.15
N LYS A 43 4.56 -10.81 -12.59
CA LYS A 43 5.56 -11.57 -13.36
C LYS A 43 5.03 -12.90 -13.91
N THR A 44 3.94 -13.42 -13.34
CA THR A 44 3.33 -14.68 -13.75
C THR A 44 2.00 -14.45 -14.45
N GLU A 45 1.65 -15.29 -15.42
CA GLU A 45 0.35 -15.18 -16.11
C GLU A 45 -0.83 -15.37 -15.15
N SER A 46 -0.74 -16.35 -14.24
CA SER A 46 -1.76 -16.59 -13.21
C SER A 46 -1.88 -15.42 -12.23
N GLY A 47 -0.77 -14.79 -11.85
CA GLY A 47 -0.77 -13.62 -10.99
C GLY A 47 -1.37 -12.38 -11.68
N ARG A 48 -1.10 -12.15 -12.97
CA ARG A 48 -1.78 -11.11 -13.76
C ARG A 48 -3.29 -11.29 -13.76
N LYS A 49 -3.78 -12.53 -13.97
CA LYS A 49 -5.22 -12.85 -13.92
C LYS A 49 -5.82 -12.52 -12.55
N LYS A 50 -5.13 -12.84 -11.45
CA LYS A 50 -5.57 -12.50 -10.08
C LYS A 50 -5.65 -10.99 -9.85
N ILE A 51 -4.66 -10.22 -10.33
CA ILE A 51 -4.66 -8.76 -10.22
C ILE A 51 -5.86 -8.16 -10.98
N ILE A 52 -6.08 -8.58 -12.22
CA ILE A 52 -7.21 -8.11 -13.05
C ILE A 52 -8.55 -8.37 -12.35
N ALA A 53 -8.73 -9.57 -11.79
CA ALA A 53 -9.94 -9.94 -11.06
C ALA A 53 -10.11 -9.11 -9.76
N ALA A 54 -9.06 -8.99 -8.95
CA ALA A 54 -9.09 -8.29 -7.66
C ALA A 54 -9.43 -6.81 -7.81
N TYR A 55 -8.83 -6.14 -8.80
CA TYR A 55 -9.05 -4.71 -9.07
C TYR A 55 -10.19 -4.43 -10.06
N LYS A 56 -10.88 -5.48 -10.53
CA LYS A 56 -11.95 -5.39 -11.54
C LYS A 56 -11.54 -4.56 -12.77
N ILE A 57 -10.30 -4.75 -13.22
CA ILE A 57 -9.74 -4.00 -14.34
C ILE A 57 -10.45 -4.44 -15.63
N ARG A 58 -11.23 -3.53 -16.22
CA ARG A 58 -11.97 -3.79 -17.47
C ARG A 58 -11.16 -3.46 -18.72
N ASN A 59 -10.30 -2.46 -18.66
CA ASN A 59 -9.41 -2.08 -19.76
C ASN A 59 -7.96 -2.40 -19.41
N VAL A 60 -7.52 -3.62 -19.72
CA VAL A 60 -6.15 -4.07 -19.42
C VAL A 60 -5.10 -3.25 -20.19
N ASN A 61 -5.45 -2.76 -21.39
CA ASN A 61 -4.56 -1.92 -22.21
C ASN A 61 -4.29 -0.54 -21.59
N GLY A 62 -5.16 -0.07 -20.68
CA GLY A 62 -4.94 1.13 -19.87
C GLY A 62 -3.94 0.94 -18.73
N TYR A 63 -3.51 -0.30 -18.47
CA TYR A 63 -2.57 -0.65 -17.39
C TYR A 63 -1.32 -1.35 -17.96
N PRO A 64 -0.49 -0.64 -18.75
CA PRO A 64 0.69 -1.22 -19.39
C PRO A 64 1.69 -1.83 -18.39
N ARG A 65 1.68 -1.38 -17.13
CA ARG A 65 2.52 -1.92 -16.04
C ARG A 65 2.15 -3.34 -15.60
N ILE A 66 0.91 -3.78 -15.86
CA ILE A 66 0.44 -5.15 -15.57
C ILE A 66 0.74 -6.08 -16.74
N LEU A 67 0.82 -5.53 -17.95
CA LEU A 67 1.05 -6.25 -19.20
C LEU A 67 2.54 -6.43 -19.54
N LYS A 68 3.43 -5.56 -19.05
CA LYS A 68 4.86 -5.63 -19.40
C LYS A 68 5.54 -6.85 -18.78
N ARG A 69 6.27 -7.55 -19.64
CA ARG A 69 7.06 -8.75 -19.43
C ARG A 69 8.52 -8.35 -19.21
#